data_AF-A0A534A0W9-F1
#
_entry.id   AF-A0A534A0W9-F1
#
_cell.length_a   1.000
_cell.length_b   1.000
_cell.length_c   1.000
_cell.angle_alpha   90.00
_cell.angle_beta   90.00
_cell.angle_gamma   90.00
#
_symmetry.space_group_name_H-M   'P 1'
#
loop_
_entity.id
_entity.type
_entity.pdbx_description
1 polymer ?
#
loop_
_entity_poly.entity_id
_entity_poly.type
_entity_poly.pdbx_seq_one_letter_code
_entity_poly.pdbx_strand_id
1 'polypeptide(L)'
;MRHLYPLTLALFALTAQAQAADYHIATRYAVAGAGGWDYPSLDEHTHRLYIARGDHVQIVDTTTGKEIASIADTPGVHGIVLAAELGRGYISCGKANVVKVFDLKTNAVIASVPAGEVPDAIMYEPATQRVFAFNGRSHDASVIDAKTNQSVATIALGVKPEFARADS
;
A
#
# COMPACT_ATOMS: atom_id res chain seq x y z
N MET A 1 38.42 58.59 17.55
CA MET A 1 37.23 58.18 16.76
C MET A 1 37.35 56.69 16.46
N ARG A 2 36.42 55.91 17.02
CA ARG A 2 36.00 54.51 16.73
C ARG A 2 37.00 53.53 16.07
N HIS A 3 37.48 52.57 16.86
CA HIS A 3 38.08 51.33 16.38
C HIS A 3 36.98 50.34 15.95
N LEU A 4 36.96 49.94 14.68
CA LEU A 4 36.15 48.82 14.20
C LEU A 4 37.03 47.56 14.18
N TYR A 5 36.63 46.54 14.94
CA TYR A 5 37.14 45.17 14.80
C TYR A 5 36.25 44.42 13.80
N PRO A 6 36.82 43.72 12.80
CA PRO A 6 36.02 42.84 11.96
C PRO A 6 35.67 41.58 12.74
N LEU A 7 34.37 41.33 12.90
CA LEU A 7 33.83 40.09 13.43
C LEU A 7 33.85 39.04 12.30
N THR A 8 34.82 38.14 12.31
CA THR A 8 34.88 37.02 11.37
C THR A 8 33.88 35.95 11.81
N LEU A 9 32.75 35.84 11.11
CA LEU A 9 31.77 34.78 11.33
C LEU A 9 32.26 33.49 10.65
N ALA A 10 32.75 32.53 11.42
CA ALA A 10 33.11 31.20 10.91
C ALA A 10 31.83 30.38 10.67
N LEU A 11 31.49 30.17 9.40
CA LEU A 11 30.39 29.29 8.99
C LEU A 11 30.87 27.84 9.12
N PHE A 12 30.46 27.13 10.17
CA PHE A 12 30.65 25.68 10.25
C PHE A 12 29.59 25.00 9.40
N ALA A 13 29.97 24.53 8.20
CA ALA A 13 29.15 23.61 7.44
C ALA A 13 29.17 22.25 8.13
N LEU A 14 28.12 21.93 8.89
CA LEU A 14 27.85 20.57 9.36
C LEU A 14 27.46 19.73 8.15
N THR A 15 28.41 18.98 7.61
CA THR A 15 28.10 17.91 6.66
C THR A 15 27.47 16.76 7.43
N ALA A 16 26.14 16.61 7.34
CA ALA A 16 25.48 15.39 7.77
C ALA A 16 25.91 14.26 6.81
N GLN A 17 26.85 13.42 7.23
CA GLN A 17 27.07 12.15 6.56
C GLN A 17 25.91 11.22 6.90
N ALA A 18 25.10 10.87 5.90
CA ALA A 18 24.18 9.76 6.03
C ALA A 18 25.01 8.48 6.25
N GLN A 19 24.93 7.92 7.45
CA GLN A 19 25.52 6.62 7.73
C GLN A 19 24.75 5.59 6.90
N ALA A 20 25.43 4.90 5.98
CA ALA A 20 24.82 3.79 5.26
C ALA A 20 24.37 2.76 6.29
N ALA A 21 23.08 2.43 6.32
CA ALA A 21 22.59 1.39 7.20
C ALA A 21 23.11 0.03 6.72
N ASP A 22 23.81 -0.69 7.60
CA ASP A 22 24.24 -2.07 7.34
C ASP A 22 23.05 -3.03 7.46
N TYR A 23 22.36 -3.25 6.34
CA TYR A 23 21.28 -4.24 6.26
C TYR A 23 21.85 -5.66 6.20
N HIS A 24 21.31 -6.54 7.03
CA HIS A 24 21.55 -7.99 6.96
C HIS A 24 20.22 -8.74 7.07
N ILE A 25 20.22 -9.97 6.60
CA ILE A 25 19.05 -10.84 6.65
C ILE A 25 18.90 -11.35 8.07
N ALA A 26 17.91 -10.82 8.79
CA ALA A 26 17.60 -11.28 10.14
C ALA A 26 16.99 -12.70 10.13
N THR A 27 16.15 -13.01 9.13
CA THR A 27 15.44 -14.28 9.02
C THR A 27 14.88 -14.48 7.62
N ARG A 28 14.60 -15.75 7.28
CA ARG A 28 13.93 -16.15 6.04
C ARG A 28 12.77 -17.07 6.34
N TYR A 29 11.61 -16.76 5.78
CA TYR A 29 10.45 -17.64 5.79
C TYR A 29 10.08 -18.00 4.35
N ALA A 30 9.72 -19.26 4.12
CA ALA A 30 9.12 -19.66 2.86
C ALA A 30 7.66 -19.19 2.85
N VAL A 31 7.24 -18.54 1.77
CA VAL A 31 5.82 -18.23 1.54
C VAL A 31 5.12 -19.53 1.13
N ALA A 32 4.46 -20.17 2.09
CA ALA A 32 3.74 -21.43 1.87
C ALA A 32 2.46 -21.22 1.04
N GLY A 33 1.93 -22.32 0.49
CA GLY A 33 0.69 -22.32 -0.30
C GLY A 33 0.92 -22.58 -1.80
N ALA A 34 -0.14 -22.98 -2.51
CA ALA A 34 -0.07 -23.31 -3.93
C ALA A 34 -0.12 -22.07 -4.84
N GLY A 35 0.61 -22.11 -5.96
CA GLY A 35 0.64 -21.02 -6.95
C GLY A 35 1.63 -19.88 -6.62
N GLY A 36 1.64 -18.87 -7.48
CA GLY A 36 2.44 -17.65 -7.30
C GLY A 36 1.78 -16.65 -6.35
N TRP A 37 2.49 -15.55 -6.11
CA TRP A 37 2.02 -14.39 -5.35
C TRP A 37 2.41 -13.10 -6.09
N ASP A 38 1.71 -12.01 -5.79
CA ASP A 38 1.92 -10.70 -6.40
C ASP A 38 2.39 -9.65 -5.37
N TYR A 39 1.66 -8.57 -5.11
CA TYR A 39 2.12 -7.59 -4.13
C TYR A 39 2.00 -8.10 -2.68
N PRO A 40 3.04 -7.89 -1.85
CA PRO A 40 2.94 -7.98 -0.40
C PRO A 40 2.65 -6.60 0.22
N SER A 41 2.00 -6.58 1.38
CA SER A 41 1.73 -5.35 2.14
C SER A 41 1.91 -5.62 3.63
N LEU A 42 2.72 -4.79 4.29
CA LEU A 42 3.11 -4.99 5.68
C LEU A 42 2.34 -4.04 6.60
N ASP A 43 1.68 -4.61 7.62
CA ASP A 43 1.32 -3.90 8.83
C ASP A 43 2.37 -4.18 9.91
N GLU A 44 3.28 -3.24 10.09
CA GLU A 44 4.35 -3.34 11.09
C GLU A 44 3.81 -3.34 12.53
N HIS A 45 2.67 -2.70 12.78
CA HIS A 45 2.12 -2.54 14.13
C HIS A 45 1.54 -3.85 14.66
N THR A 46 0.97 -4.66 13.76
CA THR A 46 0.35 -5.93 14.11
C THR A 46 1.15 -7.14 13.64
N HIS A 47 2.34 -6.92 13.06
CA HIS A 47 3.20 -7.94 12.47
C HIS A 47 2.48 -8.81 11.42
N ARG A 48 1.60 -8.20 10.63
CA ARG A 48 0.83 -8.88 9.59
C ARG A 48 1.37 -8.53 8.21
N LEU A 49 1.74 -9.56 7.46
CA LEU A 49 2.07 -9.46 6.05
C LEU A 49 0.89 -10.01 5.24
N TYR A 50 0.23 -9.13 4.49
CA TYR A 50 -0.81 -9.46 3.52
C TYR A 50 -0.14 -9.79 2.19
N ILE A 51 -0.47 -10.94 1.61
CA ILE A 51 0.14 -11.44 0.36
C ILE A 51 -0.98 -11.75 -0.62
N ALA A 52 -0.95 -11.10 -1.78
CA ALA A 52 -1.87 -11.41 -2.86
C ALA A 52 -1.61 -12.81 -3.43
N ARG A 53 -2.61 -13.70 -3.37
CA ARG A 53 -2.65 -15.02 -4.01
C ARG A 53 -3.79 -14.96 -5.01
N GLY A 54 -3.66 -15.46 -6.24
CA GLY A 54 -4.57 -15.13 -7.36
C GLY A 54 -6.12 -15.27 -7.17
N ASP A 55 -6.60 -15.82 -6.05
CA ASP A 55 -7.99 -15.93 -5.61
C ASP A 55 -8.28 -15.48 -4.15
N HIS A 56 -7.27 -15.21 -3.32
CA HIS A 56 -7.41 -14.84 -1.91
C HIS A 56 -6.22 -13.98 -1.42
N VAL A 57 -6.37 -13.28 -0.29
CA VAL A 57 -5.23 -12.68 0.42
C VAL A 57 -4.78 -13.61 1.53
N GLN A 58 -3.52 -14.01 1.52
CA GLN A 58 -2.89 -14.75 2.62
C GLN A 58 -2.35 -13.77 3.66
N ILE A 59 -2.53 -14.04 4.95
CA ILE A 59 -2.03 -13.19 6.04
C ILE A 59 -1.02 -13.99 6.87
N VAL A 60 0.22 -13.54 6.89
CA VAL A 60 1.35 -14.18 7.58
C VAL A 60 1.81 -13.32 8.75
N ASP A 61 2.09 -13.96 9.88
CA ASP A 61 2.74 -13.33 11.03
C ASP A 61 4.25 -13.19 10.75
N THR A 62 4.77 -11.97 10.75
CA THR A 62 6.17 -11.70 10.41
C THR A 62 7.18 -12.08 11.49
N THR A 63 6.72 -12.39 12.71
CA THR A 63 7.58 -12.83 13.81
C THR A 63 7.78 -14.35 13.81
N THR A 64 6.82 -15.10 13.26
CA THR A 64 6.86 -16.56 13.23
C THR A 64 6.94 -17.15 11.83
N GLY A 65 6.63 -16.37 10.79
CA GLY A 65 6.53 -16.82 9.40
C GLY A 65 5.33 -17.71 9.11
N LYS A 66 4.38 -17.84 10.06
CA LYS A 66 3.20 -18.69 9.92
C LYS A 66 2.05 -17.93 9.31
N GLU A 67 1.30 -18.58 8.44
CA GLU A 67 -0.02 -18.08 8.05
C GLU A 67 -0.96 -18.09 9.27
N ILE A 68 -1.64 -16.97 9.49
CA ILE A 68 -2.53 -16.76 10.63
C ILE A 68 -3.98 -16.51 10.21
N ALA A 69 -4.23 -16.13 8.95
CA ALA A 69 -5.55 -15.92 8.39
C ALA A 69 -5.50 -15.82 6.86
N SER A 70 -6.68 -15.84 6.24
CA SER A 70 -6.86 -15.51 4.83
C SER A 70 -8.15 -14.71 4.60
N ILE A 71 -8.17 -13.92 3.52
CA ILE A 71 -9.35 -13.21 3.03
C ILE A 71 -9.74 -13.84 1.69
N ALA A 72 -10.85 -14.57 1.68
CA ALA A 72 -11.36 -15.23 0.47
C ALA A 72 -12.16 -14.26 -0.42
N ASP A 73 -12.60 -14.74 -1.60
CA ASP A 73 -13.41 -13.99 -2.57
C ASP A 73 -12.71 -12.71 -3.09
N THR A 74 -11.41 -12.83 -3.39
CA THR A 74 -10.62 -11.76 -4.01
C THR A 74 -10.06 -12.23 -5.36
N PRO A 75 -10.93 -12.48 -6.36
CA PRO A 75 -10.52 -13.06 -7.63
C PRO A 75 -9.60 -12.11 -8.41
N GLY A 76 -8.41 -12.60 -8.73
CA GLY A 76 -7.38 -11.81 -9.41
C GLY A 76 -6.87 -10.68 -8.53
N VAL A 77 -6.69 -10.93 -7.23
CA VAL A 77 -6.06 -9.94 -6.36
C VAL A 77 -4.64 -9.63 -6.81
N HIS A 78 -4.34 -8.34 -6.86
CA HIS A 78 -3.00 -7.83 -7.14
C HIS A 78 -2.45 -7.14 -5.89
N GLY A 79 -3.06 -6.03 -5.47
CA GLY A 79 -2.57 -5.18 -4.39
C GLY A 79 -3.49 -5.12 -3.17
N ILE A 80 -2.89 -4.84 -2.01
CA ILE A 80 -3.57 -4.60 -0.74
C ILE A 80 -3.06 -3.27 -0.17
N VAL A 81 -3.95 -2.43 0.37
CA VAL A 81 -3.55 -1.24 1.16
C VAL A 81 -4.38 -1.11 2.41
N LEU A 82 -3.78 -0.53 3.45
CA LEU A 82 -4.37 -0.41 4.78
C LEU A 82 -4.66 1.07 5.08
N ALA A 83 -5.91 1.38 5.38
CA ALA A 83 -6.34 2.63 5.99
C ALA A 83 -6.54 2.38 7.50
N ALA A 84 -5.42 2.23 8.21
CA ALA A 84 -5.38 1.74 9.58
C ALA A 84 -6.21 2.62 10.55
N GLU A 85 -6.18 3.94 10.34
CA GLU A 85 -6.94 4.90 11.13
C GLU A 85 -8.46 4.80 10.92
N LEU A 86 -8.88 4.18 9.82
CA LEU A 86 -10.29 3.89 9.52
C LEU A 86 -10.67 2.44 9.87
N GLY A 87 -9.71 1.61 10.31
CA GLY A 87 -9.93 0.19 10.57
C GLY A 87 -10.24 -0.63 9.32
N ARG A 88 -9.84 -0.16 8.13
CA ARG A 88 -10.19 -0.76 6.83
C ARG A 88 -8.96 -1.12 6.02
N GLY A 89 -9.06 -2.17 5.24
CA GLY A 89 -8.14 -2.46 4.15
C GLY A 89 -8.88 -2.57 2.82
N TYR A 90 -8.14 -2.39 1.72
CA TYR A 90 -8.65 -2.35 0.37
C TYR A 90 -7.83 -3.28 -0.51
N ILE A 91 -8.50 -3.99 -1.41
CA ILE A 91 -7.92 -5.05 -2.24
C ILE A 91 -8.34 -4.80 -3.68
N SER A 92 -7.39 -4.63 -4.60
CA SER A 92 -7.70 -4.58 -6.02
C SER A 92 -7.94 -5.98 -6.56
N CYS A 93 -9.11 -6.24 -7.14
CA CYS A 93 -9.50 -7.53 -7.68
C CYS A 93 -9.66 -7.45 -9.22
N GLY A 94 -8.56 -7.69 -9.92
CA GLY A 94 -8.44 -7.51 -11.37
C GLY A 94 -9.40 -8.35 -12.22
N LYS A 95 -9.75 -9.57 -11.78
CA LYS A 95 -10.70 -10.43 -12.51
C LYS A 95 -12.15 -10.02 -12.31
N ALA A 96 -12.46 -9.26 -11.26
CA ALA A 96 -13.82 -8.83 -10.94
C ALA A 96 -14.06 -7.34 -11.25
N ASN A 97 -13.04 -6.56 -11.61
CA ASN A 97 -13.14 -5.11 -11.84
C ASN A 97 -13.73 -4.36 -10.64
N VAL A 98 -13.30 -4.74 -9.44
CA VAL A 98 -13.73 -4.12 -8.18
C VAL A 98 -12.54 -3.91 -7.25
N VAL A 99 -12.72 -2.99 -6.31
CA VAL A 99 -11.96 -2.93 -5.07
C VAL A 99 -12.80 -3.54 -3.96
N LYS A 100 -12.34 -4.63 -3.35
CA LYS A 100 -12.96 -5.18 -2.14
C LYS A 100 -12.46 -4.40 -0.93
N VAL A 101 -13.34 -4.14 0.03
CA VAL A 101 -13.02 -3.51 1.32
C VAL A 101 -13.16 -4.55 2.40
N PHE A 102 -12.19 -4.66 3.30
CA PHE A 102 -12.25 -5.55 4.46
C PHE A 102 -12.01 -4.81 5.77
N ASP A 103 -12.54 -5.35 6.85
CA ASP A 103 -12.33 -4.87 8.22
C ASP A 103 -11.01 -5.42 8.78
N LEU A 104 -10.11 -4.56 9.26
CA LEU A 104 -8.77 -4.97 9.71
C LEU A 104 -8.78 -5.86 10.96
N LYS A 105 -9.83 -5.75 11.78
CA LYS A 105 -9.94 -6.50 13.03
C LYS A 105 -10.39 -7.94 12.76
N THR A 106 -11.35 -8.11 11.87
CA THR A 106 -12.03 -9.39 11.61
C THR A 106 -11.56 -10.07 10.31
N ASN A 107 -10.86 -9.35 9.44
CA ASN A 107 -10.52 -9.76 8.07
C ASN A 107 -11.73 -10.04 7.17
N ALA A 108 -12.93 -9.68 7.60
CA ALA A 108 -14.15 -9.89 6.81
C ALA A 108 -14.25 -8.84 5.70
N VAL A 109 -14.61 -9.27 4.49
CA VAL A 109 -15.01 -8.35 3.41
C VAL A 109 -16.32 -7.68 3.80
N ILE A 110 -16.34 -6.35 3.81
CA ILE A 110 -17.47 -5.52 4.23
C ILE A 110 -18.08 -4.70 3.09
N ALA A 111 -17.38 -4.54 1.96
CA ALA A 111 -17.91 -3.88 0.78
C ALA A 111 -17.19 -4.31 -0.50
N SER A 112 -17.82 -4.04 -1.65
CA SER A 112 -17.25 -4.20 -2.98
C SER A 112 -17.56 -2.94 -3.78
N VAL A 113 -16.53 -2.21 -4.17
CA VAL A 113 -16.65 -0.92 -4.87
C VAL A 113 -16.27 -1.13 -6.34
N PRO A 114 -17.13 -0.75 -7.31
CA PRO A 114 -16.78 -0.82 -8.73
C PRO A 114 -15.51 -0.02 -9.05
N ALA A 115 -14.66 -0.60 -9.90
CA ALA A 115 -13.48 0.05 -10.44
C ALA A 115 -13.49 -0.01 -11.97
N GLY A 116 -12.46 0.55 -12.61
CA GLY A 116 -12.20 0.33 -14.03
C GLY A 116 -11.78 -1.11 -14.32
N GLU A 117 -11.43 -1.39 -15.57
CA GLU A 117 -11.03 -2.73 -15.99
C GLU A 117 -9.61 -3.09 -15.53
N VAL A 118 -9.51 -4.26 -14.89
CA VAL A 118 -8.27 -4.86 -14.37
C VAL A 118 -7.53 -3.89 -13.44
N PRO A 119 -8.12 -3.53 -12.27
CA PRO A 119 -7.39 -2.83 -11.23
C PRO A 119 -6.21 -3.71 -10.78
N ASP A 120 -5.02 -3.14 -10.87
CA ASP A 120 -3.76 -3.81 -10.53
C ASP A 120 -3.19 -3.19 -9.25
N ALA A 121 -2.25 -2.24 -9.34
CA ALA A 121 -1.81 -1.49 -8.17
C ALA A 121 -2.96 -0.73 -7.49
N ILE A 122 -2.82 -0.58 -6.18
CA ILE A 122 -3.73 0.17 -5.33
C ILE A 122 -2.93 0.98 -4.30
N MET A 123 -3.37 2.20 -4.00
CA MET A 123 -2.70 3.11 -3.08
C MET A 123 -3.72 3.74 -2.13
N TYR A 124 -3.35 3.88 -0.86
CA TYR A 124 -4.07 4.72 0.10
C TYR A 124 -3.30 6.03 0.33
N GLU A 125 -3.98 7.16 0.23
CA GLU A 125 -3.43 8.49 0.52
C GLU A 125 -4.10 9.02 1.80
N PRO A 126 -3.38 9.07 2.95
CA PRO A 126 -3.97 9.41 4.24
C PRO A 126 -4.44 10.85 4.40
N ALA A 127 -3.84 11.84 3.73
CA ALA A 127 -4.19 13.25 3.92
C ALA A 127 -5.61 13.57 3.40
N THR A 128 -5.98 12.96 2.28
CA THR A 128 -7.30 13.09 1.65
C THR A 128 -8.21 11.90 1.94
N GLN A 129 -7.65 10.84 2.55
CA GLN A 129 -8.33 9.57 2.82
C GLN A 129 -8.98 8.99 1.56
N ARG A 130 -8.19 8.97 0.49
CA ARG A 130 -8.57 8.43 -0.81
C ARG A 130 -7.82 7.15 -1.10
N VAL A 131 -8.54 6.18 -1.66
CA VAL A 131 -7.94 4.98 -2.24
C VAL A 131 -7.97 5.13 -3.75
N PHE A 132 -6.83 4.88 -4.38
CA PHE A 132 -6.67 4.91 -5.83
C PHE A 132 -6.41 3.49 -6.30
N ALA A 133 -7.27 2.96 -7.19
CA ALA A 133 -7.03 1.73 -7.90
C ALA A 133 -6.62 2.06 -9.35
N PHE A 134 -5.50 1.50 -9.78
CA PHE A 134 -4.89 1.79 -11.08
C PHE A 134 -5.31 0.72 -12.08
N ASN A 135 -6.16 1.11 -13.03
CA ASN A 135 -6.87 0.18 -13.89
C ASN A 135 -6.10 -0.01 -15.21
N GLY A 136 -5.32 -1.09 -15.27
CA GLY A 136 -4.37 -1.33 -16.35
C GLY A 136 -5.02 -1.38 -17.73
N ARG A 137 -6.18 -2.05 -17.84
CA ARG A 137 -6.86 -2.28 -19.12
C ARG A 137 -7.69 -1.09 -19.58
N SER A 138 -8.32 -0.38 -18.65
CA SER A 138 -9.14 0.80 -18.98
C SER A 138 -8.34 2.11 -19.06
N HIS A 139 -7.04 2.07 -18.72
CA HIS A 139 -6.12 3.21 -18.83
C HIS A 139 -6.54 4.42 -18.00
N ASP A 140 -7.11 4.14 -16.82
CA ASP A 140 -7.59 5.13 -15.88
C ASP A 140 -7.27 4.73 -14.42
N ALA A 141 -7.60 5.60 -13.47
CA ALA A 141 -7.61 5.28 -12.05
C ALA A 141 -9.00 5.52 -11.46
N SER A 142 -9.48 4.58 -10.67
CA SER A 142 -10.69 4.74 -9.85
C SER A 142 -10.32 5.34 -8.49
N VAL A 143 -11.06 6.37 -8.08
CA VAL A 143 -10.85 7.05 -6.80
C VAL A 143 -12.01 6.71 -5.87
N ILE A 144 -11.68 6.19 -4.69
CA ILE A 144 -12.65 5.76 -3.67
C ILE A 144 -12.47 6.62 -2.43
N ASP A 145 -13.58 7.12 -1.89
CA ASP A 145 -13.64 7.73 -0.57
C ASP A 145 -13.53 6.64 0.50
N ALA A 146 -12.45 6.64 1.27
CA ALA A 146 -12.22 5.60 2.27
C ALA A 146 -13.15 5.70 3.49
N LYS A 147 -13.76 6.86 3.75
CA LYS A 147 -14.73 7.04 4.84
C LYS A 147 -16.07 6.42 4.47
N THR A 148 -16.51 6.59 3.22
CA THR A 148 -17.83 6.13 2.77
C THR A 148 -17.81 4.83 1.98
N ASN A 149 -16.64 4.37 1.54
CA ASN A 149 -16.44 3.25 0.60
C ASN A 149 -17.20 3.47 -0.73
N GLN A 150 -17.25 4.70 -1.21
CA GLN A 150 -17.91 5.04 -2.48
C GLN A 150 -16.88 5.49 -3.51
N SER A 151 -17.11 5.12 -4.76
CA SER A 151 -16.38 5.72 -5.89
C SER A 151 -16.76 7.20 -6.00
N VAL A 152 -15.77 8.06 -6.12
CA VAL A 152 -15.94 9.52 -6.17
C VAL A 152 -15.37 10.15 -7.43
N ALA A 153 -14.49 9.46 -8.15
CA ALA A 153 -13.97 9.93 -9.44
C ALA A 153 -13.35 8.78 -10.24
N THR A 154 -13.22 9.02 -11.54
CA THR A 154 -12.34 8.29 -12.45
C THR A 154 -11.40 9.28 -13.11
N ILE A 155 -10.10 8.98 -13.11
CA ILE A 155 -9.06 9.84 -13.68
C ILE A 155 -8.49 9.14 -14.90
N ALA A 156 -8.68 9.72 -16.09
CA ALA A 156 -8.03 9.22 -17.30
C ALA A 156 -6.51 9.39 -17.20
N LEU A 157 -5.77 8.30 -17.43
CA LEU A 157 -4.30 8.30 -17.42
C LEU A 157 -3.72 8.16 -18.83
N GLY A 158 -4.51 7.63 -19.77
CA GLY A 158 -4.15 7.53 -21.19
C GLY A 158 -3.13 6.44 -21.53
N VAL A 159 -2.62 5.73 -20.52
CA VAL A 159 -1.69 4.60 -20.65
C VAL A 159 -2.06 3.52 -19.63
N LYS A 160 -1.44 2.33 -19.72
CA LYS A 160 -1.58 1.25 -18.73
C LYS A 160 -0.79 1.62 -17.45
N PRO A 161 -1.43 2.01 -16.34
CA PRO A 161 -0.72 2.19 -15.07
C PRO A 161 -0.34 0.82 -14.46
N GLU A 162 0.74 0.80 -13.68
CA GLU A 162 1.28 -0.43 -13.06
C GLU A 162 1.59 -0.24 -11.58
N PHE A 163 2.14 0.90 -11.17
CA PHE A 163 2.39 1.24 -9.77
C PHE A 163 2.34 2.76 -9.57
N ALA A 164 2.02 3.21 -8.35
CA ALA A 164 2.03 4.62 -7.99
C ALA A 164 2.72 4.84 -6.64
N ARG A 165 3.15 6.07 -6.42
CA ARG A 165 3.66 6.53 -5.14
C ARG A 165 3.10 7.92 -4.86
N ALA A 166 2.75 8.19 -3.61
CA ALA A 166 2.46 9.54 -3.17
C ALA A 166 3.77 10.35 -3.07
N ASP A 167 3.74 11.59 -3.54
CA ASP A 167 4.81 12.57 -3.35
C ASP A 167 4.68 13.19 -1.96
N SER A 168 5.18 12.51 -0.94
CA SER A 168 5.25 12.99 0.45
C SER A 168 6.64 13.53 0.78
#